data_AF-A0A1A9C836-F1
#
_entry.id   AF-A0A1A9C836-F1
#
_cell.length_a   1.000
_cell.length_b   1.000
_cell.length_c   1.000
_cell.angle_alpha   90.00
_cell.angle_beta   90.00
_cell.angle_gamma   90.00
#
_symmetry.space_group_name_H-M   'P 1'
#
loop_
_entity.id
_entity.type
_entity.pdbx_description
1 polymer ?
#
loop_
_entity_poly.entity_id
_entity_poly.type
_entity_poly.pdbx_seq_one_letter_code
_entity_poly.pdbx_strand_id
1 'polypeptide(L)'
;MSDRASVTPVDAALPRQIADAYVDELIGHDPITGTLLGVPDGDDRLPDFSPDGQARQAELARTTLKRLTAAEALPGADSSREQRCARLLRERLTARLVMYEAGEGLREINPLDSPLHQIRRVFTVMPARSVRDWVVIGQRLRGVPAALEGYRVALAEGAARGLPAGPRQVASVIGQLTEWIGSGDGGWFAVFVADGPQALRAELAQAAAEATGGLAALRDWLREVYAPAVRGAPDVVGRERYARFARLWMGADLDLAEAYAYGWSEFHQLLADMRAEADRVLPGAAT
;
A
#
# COMPACT_ATOMS: atom_id res chain seq x y z
N MET A 1 -12.15 5.58 -39.62
CA MET A 1 -10.80 5.05 -39.88
C MET A 1 -10.00 5.25 -38.61
N SER A 2 -9.99 4.20 -37.78
CA SER A 2 -9.44 4.22 -36.43
C SER A 2 -7.94 4.03 -36.51
N ASP A 3 -7.19 4.99 -35.96
CA ASP A 3 -5.75 4.96 -35.88
C ASP A 3 -5.37 3.87 -34.88
N ARG A 4 -4.88 2.73 -35.40
CA ARG A 4 -4.30 1.67 -34.57
C ARG A 4 -3.04 2.25 -33.94
N ALA A 5 -3.06 2.44 -32.63
CA ALA A 5 -1.87 2.73 -31.83
C ALA A 5 -0.73 1.82 -32.30
N SER A 6 0.28 2.43 -32.88
CA SER A 6 1.50 1.75 -33.28
C SER A 6 2.17 1.22 -32.02
N VAL A 7 2.08 -0.10 -31.82
CA VAL A 7 2.90 -0.79 -30.83
C VAL A 7 4.34 -0.61 -31.29
N THR A 8 5.01 0.39 -30.71
CA THR A 8 6.44 0.62 -30.93
C THR A 8 7.14 -0.63 -30.39
N PRO A 9 8.01 -1.29 -31.19
CA PRO A 9 8.77 -2.43 -30.69
C PRO A 9 9.48 -2.04 -29.40
N VAL A 10 9.48 -2.93 -28.40
CA VAL A 10 10.08 -2.68 -27.07
C VAL A 10 11.53 -2.20 -27.18
N ASP A 11 12.24 -2.58 -28.25
CA ASP A 11 13.62 -2.21 -28.53
C ASP A 11 13.83 -0.74 -28.93
N ALA A 12 12.76 0.06 -29.12
CA ALA A 12 12.84 1.48 -29.49
C ALA A 12 12.03 2.41 -28.57
N ALA A 13 11.57 1.93 -27.41
CA ALA A 13 10.76 2.72 -26.48
C ALA A 13 11.61 3.71 -25.67
N LEU A 14 11.22 4.98 -25.64
CA LEU A 14 11.84 6.03 -24.80
C LEU A 14 11.36 5.93 -23.34
N PRO A 15 12.05 6.57 -22.37
CA PRO A 15 11.74 6.46 -20.94
C PRO A 15 10.26 6.65 -20.55
N ARG A 16 9.53 7.60 -21.14
CA ARG A 16 8.09 7.76 -20.87
C ARG A 16 7.26 6.58 -21.34
N GLN A 17 7.59 5.99 -22.49
CA GLN A 17 6.91 4.79 -22.99
C GLN A 17 7.22 3.57 -22.11
N ILE A 18 8.43 3.50 -21.54
CA ILE A 18 8.76 2.49 -20.52
C ILE A 18 7.94 2.71 -19.24
N ALA A 19 7.73 3.95 -18.83
CA ALA A 19 6.90 4.27 -17.68
C ALA A 19 5.42 3.91 -17.91
N ASP A 20 4.87 4.21 -19.10
CA ASP A 20 3.50 3.83 -19.46
C ASP A 20 3.33 2.31 -19.43
N ALA A 21 4.22 1.56 -20.09
CA ALA A 21 4.20 0.10 -20.07
C ALA A 21 4.35 -0.48 -18.66
N TYR A 22 5.17 0.15 -17.79
CA TYR A 22 5.29 -0.27 -16.40
C TYR A 22 3.97 -0.13 -15.63
N VAL A 23 3.22 0.96 -15.84
CA VAL A 23 1.92 1.15 -15.18
C VAL A 23 0.92 0.10 -15.65
N ASP A 24 0.86 -0.18 -16.95
CA ASP A 24 -0.02 -1.23 -17.51
C ASP A 24 0.29 -2.61 -16.90
N GLU A 25 1.58 -2.97 -16.82
CA GLU A 25 2.03 -4.23 -16.21
C GLU A 25 1.77 -4.25 -14.69
N LEU A 26 1.98 -3.12 -14.00
CA LEU A 26 1.76 -2.97 -12.56
C LEU A 26 0.29 -3.21 -12.18
N ILE A 27 -0.66 -2.67 -12.94
CA ILE A 27 -2.10 -2.85 -12.68
C ILE A 27 -2.49 -4.34 -12.73
N GLY A 28 -1.82 -5.13 -13.57
CA GLY A 28 -1.99 -6.59 -13.60
C GLY A 28 -1.59 -7.29 -12.30
N HIS A 29 -0.59 -6.76 -11.58
CA HIS A 29 -0.11 -7.30 -10.30
C HIS A 29 -0.78 -6.67 -9.08
N ASP A 30 -1.18 -5.40 -9.20
CA ASP A 30 -1.85 -4.61 -8.17
C ASP A 30 -3.18 -4.02 -8.71
N PRO A 31 -4.26 -4.84 -8.74
CA PRO A 31 -5.57 -4.36 -9.16
C PRO A 31 -6.17 -3.25 -8.29
N ILE A 32 -5.68 -3.07 -7.05
CA ILE A 32 -6.10 -1.94 -6.21
C ILE A 32 -5.56 -0.63 -6.79
N THR A 33 -4.30 -0.62 -7.23
CA THR A 33 -3.73 0.53 -7.96
C THR A 33 -4.53 0.83 -9.22
N GLY A 34 -4.96 -0.20 -9.97
CA GLY A 34 -5.85 -0.04 -11.13
C GLY A 34 -7.13 0.75 -10.80
N THR A 35 -7.86 0.30 -9.78
CA THR A 35 -9.08 1.00 -9.31
C THR A 35 -8.79 2.43 -8.90
N LEU A 36 -7.68 2.69 -8.17
CA LEU A 36 -7.31 4.04 -7.73
C LEU A 36 -6.94 4.98 -8.89
N LEU A 37 -6.42 4.43 -10.00
CA LEU A 37 -6.13 5.16 -11.23
C LEU A 37 -7.35 5.31 -12.14
N GLY A 38 -8.49 4.71 -11.78
CA GLY A 38 -9.70 4.73 -12.60
C GLY A 38 -9.63 3.78 -13.81
N VAL A 39 -8.75 2.78 -13.78
CA VAL A 39 -8.65 1.74 -14.79
C VAL A 39 -9.56 0.56 -14.38
N PRO A 40 -10.62 0.26 -15.15
CA PRO A 40 -11.62 -0.74 -14.74
C PRO A 40 -11.10 -2.19 -14.81
N ASP A 41 -9.98 -2.42 -15.51
CA ASP A 41 -9.44 -3.75 -15.70
C ASP A 41 -8.92 -4.33 -14.38
N GLY A 42 -9.54 -5.42 -13.91
CA GLY A 42 -9.21 -6.06 -12.64
C GLY A 42 -9.95 -5.51 -11.42
N ASP A 43 -10.99 -4.68 -11.60
CA ASP A 43 -11.84 -4.20 -10.51
C ASP A 43 -12.53 -5.32 -9.71
N ASP A 44 -12.58 -6.54 -10.26
CA ASP A 44 -13.10 -7.76 -9.64
C ASP A 44 -12.06 -8.53 -8.81
N ARG A 45 -10.78 -8.17 -8.88
CA ARG A 45 -9.64 -8.90 -8.26
C ARG A 45 -8.96 -8.10 -7.15
N LEU A 46 -8.17 -8.79 -6.33
CA LEU A 46 -7.28 -8.19 -5.33
C LEU A 46 -5.81 -8.57 -5.62
N PRO A 47 -4.84 -7.78 -5.13
CA PRO A 47 -3.42 -8.11 -5.23
C PRO A 47 -3.09 -9.42 -4.50
N ASP A 48 -2.07 -10.10 -4.98
CA ASP A 48 -1.44 -11.21 -4.24
C ASP A 48 -0.42 -10.64 -3.26
N PHE A 49 -0.75 -10.64 -1.97
CA PHE A 49 0.11 -10.16 -0.89
C PHE A 49 1.12 -11.20 -0.38
N SER A 50 1.13 -12.41 -0.94
CA SER A 50 2.07 -13.47 -0.59
C SER A 50 3.52 -13.13 -0.98
N PRO A 51 4.52 -13.87 -0.44
CA PRO A 51 5.91 -13.73 -0.87
C PRO A 51 6.11 -13.86 -2.38
N ASP A 52 5.36 -14.75 -3.04
CA ASP A 52 5.40 -14.92 -4.50
C ASP A 52 4.83 -13.69 -5.23
N GLY A 53 3.76 -13.11 -4.72
CA GLY A 53 3.21 -11.85 -5.21
C GLY A 53 4.21 -10.70 -5.10
N GLN A 54 4.89 -10.59 -3.95
CA GLN A 54 5.96 -9.61 -3.74
C GLN A 54 7.15 -9.85 -4.68
N ALA A 55 7.53 -11.10 -4.91
CA ALA A 55 8.61 -11.48 -5.82
C ALA A 55 8.29 -11.10 -7.28
N ARG A 56 7.04 -11.29 -7.73
CA ARG A 56 6.60 -10.87 -9.07
C ARG A 56 6.68 -9.35 -9.25
N GLN A 57 6.27 -8.58 -8.24
CA GLN A 57 6.41 -7.11 -8.30
C GLN A 57 7.87 -6.66 -8.31
N ALA A 58 8.74 -7.31 -7.53
CA ALA A 58 10.17 -7.04 -7.56
C ALA A 58 10.78 -7.37 -8.93
N GLU A 59 10.36 -8.48 -9.55
CA GLU A 59 10.85 -8.84 -10.88
C GLU A 59 10.40 -7.87 -11.98
N LEU A 60 9.14 -7.41 -11.92
CA LEU A 60 8.68 -6.32 -12.77
C LEU A 60 9.57 -5.08 -12.60
N ALA A 61 9.86 -4.67 -11.36
CA ALA A 61 10.71 -3.52 -11.10
C ALA A 61 12.13 -3.68 -11.69
N ARG A 62 12.76 -4.86 -11.54
CA ARG A 62 14.08 -5.15 -12.12
C ARG A 62 14.05 -5.11 -13.65
N THR A 63 13.05 -5.74 -14.25
CA THR A 63 12.89 -5.78 -15.70
C THR A 63 12.66 -4.38 -16.27
N THR A 64 11.82 -3.57 -15.61
CA THR A 64 11.60 -2.17 -16.00
C THR A 64 12.86 -1.34 -15.88
N LEU A 65 13.66 -1.48 -14.81
CA LEU A 65 14.94 -0.77 -14.66
C LEU A 65 15.94 -1.14 -15.77
N LYS A 66 15.97 -2.42 -16.18
CA LYS A 66 16.79 -2.86 -17.32
C LYS A 66 16.34 -2.21 -18.63
N ARG A 67 15.02 -2.22 -18.91
CA ARG A 67 14.44 -1.57 -20.10
C ARG A 67 14.68 -0.06 -20.09
N LEU A 68 14.53 0.59 -18.94
CA LEU A 68 14.78 2.02 -18.76
C LEU A 68 16.23 2.39 -19.07
N THR A 69 17.19 1.57 -18.61
CA THR A 69 18.62 1.79 -18.87
C THR A 69 18.95 1.71 -20.37
N ALA A 70 18.32 0.79 -21.10
CA ALA A 70 18.47 0.73 -22.56
C ALA A 70 17.81 1.94 -23.24
N ALA A 71 16.62 2.34 -22.79
CA ALA A 71 15.87 3.47 -23.32
C ALA A 71 16.62 4.81 -23.17
N GLU A 72 17.36 5.00 -22.08
CA GLU A 72 18.16 6.21 -21.85
C GLU A 72 19.33 6.39 -22.84
N ALA A 73 19.74 5.32 -23.54
CA ALA A 73 20.79 5.37 -24.55
C ALA A 73 20.27 5.66 -25.98
N LEU A 74 18.94 5.70 -26.18
CA LEU A 74 18.33 5.91 -27.49
C LEU A 74 18.35 7.39 -27.90
N PRO A 75 18.45 7.70 -29.21
CA PRO A 75 18.26 9.06 -29.70
C PRO A 75 16.91 9.65 -29.26
N GLY A 76 16.92 10.87 -28.69
CA GLY A 76 15.74 11.56 -28.17
C GLY A 76 15.48 11.38 -26.66
N ALA A 77 16.20 10.47 -26.00
CA ALA A 77 16.13 10.28 -24.55
C ALA A 77 16.78 11.44 -23.75
N ASP A 78 17.58 12.28 -24.42
CA ASP A 78 18.25 13.46 -23.86
C ASP A 78 17.31 14.65 -23.64
N SER A 79 16.07 14.60 -24.15
CA SER A 79 15.10 15.65 -23.89
C SER A 79 14.78 15.75 -22.38
N SER A 80 14.58 16.98 -21.89
CA SER A 80 14.36 17.21 -20.45
C SER A 80 13.14 16.47 -19.88
N ARG A 81 12.13 16.16 -20.72
CA ARG A 81 10.93 15.40 -20.31
C ARG A 81 11.26 13.93 -20.09
N GLU A 82 12.01 13.31 -21.00
CA GLU A 82 12.43 11.92 -20.87
C GLU A 82 13.36 11.74 -19.66
N GLN A 83 14.35 12.62 -19.49
CA GLN A 83 15.28 12.58 -18.34
C GLN A 83 14.56 12.70 -16.98
N ARG A 84 13.57 13.60 -16.85
CA ARG A 84 12.80 13.74 -15.61
C ARG A 84 11.97 12.49 -15.31
N CYS A 85 11.34 11.92 -16.33
CA CYS A 85 10.58 10.68 -16.19
C CYS A 85 11.49 9.51 -15.79
N ALA A 86 12.61 9.34 -16.49
CA ALA A 86 13.59 8.30 -16.20
C ALA A 86 14.11 8.40 -14.76
N ARG A 87 14.49 9.61 -14.33
CA ARG A 87 14.97 9.85 -12.96
C ARG A 87 13.94 9.46 -11.91
N LEU A 88 12.68 9.84 -12.08
CA LEU A 88 11.61 9.52 -11.12
C LEU A 88 11.30 8.01 -11.10
N LEU A 89 11.16 7.39 -12.28
CA LEU A 89 10.88 5.96 -12.37
C LEU A 89 12.02 5.14 -11.76
N ARG A 90 13.28 5.48 -12.08
CA ARG A 90 14.46 4.85 -11.53
C ARG A 90 14.53 4.96 -10.02
N GLU A 91 14.33 6.15 -9.48
CA GLU A 91 14.32 6.39 -8.03
C GLU A 91 13.25 5.51 -7.37
N ARG A 92 12.02 5.53 -7.88
CA ARG A 92 10.90 4.84 -7.25
C ARG A 92 11.04 3.31 -7.26
N LEU A 93 11.49 2.74 -8.37
CA LEU A 93 11.71 1.30 -8.50
C LEU A 93 12.90 0.83 -7.66
N THR A 94 13.99 1.60 -7.63
CA THR A 94 15.17 1.28 -6.80
C THR A 94 14.81 1.31 -5.32
N ALA A 95 14.07 2.33 -4.87
CA ALA A 95 13.61 2.41 -3.48
C ALA A 95 12.71 1.22 -3.10
N ARG A 96 11.78 0.81 -3.97
CA ARG A 96 10.95 -0.39 -3.74
C ARG A 96 11.77 -1.68 -3.67
N LEU A 97 12.79 -1.85 -4.52
CA LEU A 97 13.66 -3.01 -4.48
C LEU A 97 14.46 -3.10 -3.18
N VAL A 98 14.96 -1.97 -2.66
CA VAL A 98 15.64 -1.93 -1.35
C VAL A 98 14.72 -2.42 -0.22
N MET A 99 13.43 -2.07 -0.26
CA MET A 99 12.45 -2.54 0.73
C MET A 99 12.17 -4.04 0.58
N TYR A 100 12.06 -4.53 -0.66
CA TYR A 100 11.88 -5.96 -0.94
C TYR A 100 13.07 -6.79 -0.46
N GLU A 101 14.31 -6.36 -0.79
CA GLU A 101 15.54 -7.04 -0.37
C GLU A 101 15.72 -7.06 1.15
N ALA A 102 15.27 -6.02 1.84
CA ALA A 102 15.24 -5.95 3.29
C ALA A 102 14.10 -6.78 3.95
N GLY A 103 13.25 -7.44 3.15
CA GLY A 103 12.11 -8.23 3.60
C GLY A 103 11.06 -7.40 4.35
N GLU A 104 10.93 -6.11 4.02
CA GLU A 104 9.99 -5.22 4.75
C GLU A 104 8.53 -5.60 4.52
N GLY A 105 8.20 -6.09 3.32
CA GLY A 105 6.86 -6.62 3.02
C GLY A 105 6.49 -7.91 3.78
N LEU A 106 7.46 -8.59 4.40
CA LEU A 106 7.21 -9.78 5.23
C LEU A 106 6.88 -9.44 6.69
N ARG A 107 6.91 -8.16 7.07
CA ARG A 107 6.64 -7.66 8.42
C ARG A 107 5.84 -6.37 8.41
N GLU A 108 5.07 -6.15 7.34
CA GLU A 108 4.30 -4.95 7.12
C GLU A 108 3.02 -4.95 7.96
N ILE A 109 3.15 -4.61 9.24
CA ILE A 109 2.02 -4.40 10.15
C ILE A 109 2.12 -2.99 10.72
N ASN A 110 1.10 -2.18 10.42
CA ASN A 110 0.85 -0.88 11.03
C ASN A 110 -0.67 -0.59 10.96
N PRO A 111 -1.19 0.37 11.74
CA PRO A 111 -2.62 0.60 11.94
C PRO A 111 -3.17 1.67 10.99
N LEU A 112 -2.37 2.12 10.01
CA LEU A 112 -2.71 3.21 9.11
C LEU A 112 -2.86 2.72 7.67
N ASP A 113 -1.83 2.02 7.16
CA ASP A 113 -1.76 1.56 5.78
C ASP A 113 -0.91 0.28 5.69
N SER A 114 -1.60 -0.87 5.73
CA SER A 114 -1.04 -2.21 5.52
C SER A 114 -1.97 -3.00 4.58
N PRO A 115 -1.63 -4.21 4.12
CA PRO A 115 -2.48 -4.95 3.17
C PRO A 115 -3.97 -5.03 3.56
N LEU A 116 -4.28 -5.19 4.85
CA LEU A 116 -5.67 -5.20 5.34
C LEU A 116 -6.39 -3.85 5.14
N HIS A 117 -5.68 -2.73 5.30
CA HIS A 117 -6.21 -1.39 5.09
C HIS A 117 -6.41 -1.12 3.60
N GLN A 118 -5.49 -1.58 2.75
CA GLN A 118 -5.61 -1.46 1.30
C GLN A 118 -6.83 -2.22 0.77
N ILE A 119 -7.02 -3.47 1.22
CA ILE A 119 -8.20 -4.29 0.88
C ILE A 119 -9.49 -3.58 1.28
N ARG A 120 -9.58 -3.07 2.52
CA ARG A 120 -10.80 -2.38 2.98
C ARG A 120 -11.03 -1.07 2.22
N ARG A 121 -9.98 -0.27 2.03
CA ARG A 121 -10.05 1.05 1.37
C ARG A 121 -10.54 0.95 -0.07
N VAL A 122 -10.17 -0.10 -0.81
CA VAL A 122 -10.52 -0.15 -2.23
C VAL A 122 -12.03 -0.17 -2.46
N PHE A 123 -12.80 -0.81 -1.57
CA PHE A 123 -14.26 -0.85 -1.67
C PHE A 123 -14.91 0.53 -1.52
N THR A 124 -14.28 1.47 -0.81
CA THR A 124 -14.85 2.82 -0.61
C THR A 124 -14.65 3.74 -1.82
N VAL A 125 -13.83 3.34 -2.79
CA VAL A 125 -13.53 4.11 -4.00
C VAL A 125 -14.05 3.45 -5.27
N MET A 126 -14.56 2.22 -5.17
CA MET A 126 -15.22 1.54 -6.30
C MET A 126 -16.54 2.25 -6.66
N PRO A 127 -16.92 2.29 -7.95
CA PRO A 127 -18.28 2.64 -8.35
C PRO A 127 -19.30 1.70 -7.66
N ALA A 128 -20.45 2.25 -7.26
CA ALA A 128 -21.56 1.51 -6.65
C ALA A 128 -22.93 2.06 -7.12
N ARG A 129 -23.01 2.47 -8.39
CA ARG A 129 -24.15 3.20 -8.97
C ARG A 129 -25.08 2.30 -9.79
N SER A 130 -24.61 1.14 -10.22
CA SER A 130 -25.36 0.22 -11.09
C SER A 130 -25.32 -1.21 -10.56
N VAL A 131 -26.28 -2.05 -11.00
CA VAL A 131 -26.27 -3.50 -10.68
C VAL A 131 -24.96 -4.16 -11.12
N ARG A 132 -24.40 -3.73 -12.27
CA ARG A 132 -23.11 -4.23 -12.76
C ARG A 132 -21.97 -3.89 -11.78
N ASP A 133 -21.97 -2.68 -11.24
CA ASP A 133 -20.95 -2.26 -10.27
C ASP A 133 -20.99 -3.17 -9.03
N TRP A 134 -22.20 -3.48 -8.56
CA TRP A 134 -22.40 -4.38 -7.42
C TRP A 134 -22.01 -5.84 -7.70
N VAL A 135 -22.14 -6.32 -8.94
CA VAL A 135 -21.60 -7.64 -9.34
C VAL A 135 -20.07 -7.67 -9.18
N VAL A 136 -19.39 -6.63 -9.64
CA VAL A 136 -17.92 -6.51 -9.54
C VAL A 136 -17.48 -6.40 -8.08
N ILE A 137 -18.16 -5.59 -7.27
CA ILE A 137 -17.95 -5.52 -5.82
C ILE A 137 -18.10 -6.90 -5.18
N GLY A 138 -19.16 -7.64 -5.53
CA GLY A 138 -19.39 -9.00 -5.03
C GLY A 138 -18.26 -9.97 -5.42
N GLN A 139 -17.74 -9.87 -6.64
CA GLN A 139 -16.58 -10.67 -7.08
C GLN A 139 -15.33 -10.34 -6.27
N ARG A 140 -15.02 -9.05 -6.08
CA ARG A 140 -13.86 -8.62 -5.31
C ARG A 140 -13.96 -9.02 -3.84
N LEU A 141 -15.15 -8.96 -3.23
CA LEU A 141 -15.39 -9.46 -1.87
C LEU A 141 -15.01 -10.94 -1.72
N ARG A 142 -15.36 -11.78 -2.70
CA ARG A 142 -14.97 -13.21 -2.69
C ARG A 142 -13.46 -13.43 -2.82
N GLY A 143 -12.72 -12.45 -3.32
CA GLY A 143 -11.25 -12.48 -3.35
C GLY A 143 -10.58 -12.17 -2.01
N VAL A 144 -11.30 -11.55 -1.06
CA VAL A 144 -10.72 -11.08 0.22
C VAL A 144 -10.05 -12.21 1.01
N PRO A 145 -10.66 -13.41 1.20
CA PRO A 145 -10.02 -14.48 1.96
C PRO A 145 -8.67 -14.90 1.38
N ALA A 146 -8.55 -15.03 0.06
CA ALA A 146 -7.30 -15.43 -0.59
C ALA A 146 -6.21 -14.36 -0.43
N ALA A 147 -6.56 -13.07 -0.58
CA ALA A 147 -5.62 -11.97 -0.38
C ALA A 147 -5.09 -11.90 1.06
N LEU A 148 -5.98 -12.09 2.04
CA LEU A 148 -5.60 -12.12 3.46
C LEU A 148 -4.75 -13.35 3.82
N GLU A 149 -5.01 -14.50 3.21
CA GLU A 149 -4.18 -15.69 3.40
C GLU A 149 -2.76 -15.50 2.84
N GLY A 150 -2.62 -14.88 1.66
CA GLY A 150 -1.32 -14.50 1.13
C GLY A 150 -0.55 -13.58 2.08
N TYR A 151 -1.22 -12.57 2.63
CA TYR A 151 -0.63 -11.69 3.65
C TYR A 151 -0.22 -12.44 4.92
N ARG A 152 -1.05 -13.37 5.42
CA ARG A 152 -0.73 -14.23 6.57
C ARG A 152 0.53 -15.07 6.31
N VAL A 153 0.66 -15.65 5.10
CA VAL A 153 1.85 -16.42 4.69
C VAL A 153 3.09 -15.54 4.66
N ALA A 154 3.01 -14.31 4.15
CA ALA A 154 4.12 -13.36 4.14
C ALA A 154 4.59 -13.02 5.57
N LEU A 155 3.67 -12.77 6.48
CA LEU A 155 3.99 -12.52 7.90
C LEU A 155 4.60 -13.75 8.58
N ALA A 156 4.09 -14.95 8.29
CA ALA A 156 4.65 -16.18 8.82
C ALA A 156 6.09 -16.42 8.36
N GLU A 157 6.39 -16.16 7.07
CA GLU A 157 7.75 -16.22 6.55
C GLU A 157 8.65 -15.19 7.22
N GLY A 158 8.19 -13.94 7.36
CA GLY A 158 8.93 -12.90 8.06
C GLY A 158 9.29 -13.29 9.49
N ALA A 159 8.34 -13.84 10.24
CA ALA A 159 8.58 -14.36 11.59
C ALA A 159 9.62 -15.48 11.59
N ALA A 160 9.53 -16.45 10.67
CA ALA A 160 10.50 -17.54 10.55
C ALA A 160 11.92 -17.06 10.21
N ARG A 161 12.03 -15.93 9.49
CA ARG A 161 13.30 -15.28 9.12
C ARG A 161 13.83 -14.31 10.17
N GLY A 162 13.18 -14.19 11.33
CA GLY A 162 13.59 -13.25 12.37
C GLY A 162 13.35 -11.78 12.00
N LEU A 163 12.32 -11.50 11.19
CA LEU A 163 11.87 -10.17 10.80
C LEU A 163 10.56 -9.85 11.52
N PRO A 164 10.56 -9.55 12.83
CA PRO A 164 9.33 -9.27 13.56
C PRO A 164 8.75 -7.90 13.18
N ALA A 165 7.43 -7.79 13.17
CA ALA A 165 6.74 -6.51 13.25
C ALA A 165 6.72 -5.98 14.70
N GLY A 166 6.41 -4.69 14.86
CA GLY A 166 6.33 -4.04 16.18
C GLY A 166 5.16 -4.58 17.00
N PRO A 167 5.37 -5.07 18.25
CA PRO A 167 4.30 -5.66 19.06
C PRO A 167 3.10 -4.73 19.28
N ARG A 168 3.34 -3.42 19.44
CA ARG A 168 2.26 -2.44 19.57
C ARG A 168 1.41 -2.36 18.31
N GLN A 169 2.04 -2.41 17.14
CA GLN A 169 1.35 -2.36 15.86
C GLN A 169 0.46 -3.59 15.67
N VAL A 170 0.96 -4.77 16.06
CA VAL A 170 0.19 -6.02 16.06
C VAL A 170 -1.03 -5.90 16.97
N ALA A 171 -0.85 -5.42 18.20
CA ALA A 171 -1.95 -5.24 19.15
C ALA A 171 -3.02 -4.26 18.62
N SER A 172 -2.59 -3.13 18.03
CA SER A 172 -3.51 -2.16 17.42
C SER A 172 -4.30 -2.77 16.26
N VAL A 173 -3.64 -3.52 15.37
CA VAL A 173 -4.31 -4.17 14.23
C VAL A 173 -5.29 -5.26 14.70
N ILE A 174 -4.96 -6.03 15.74
CA ILE A 174 -5.91 -6.98 16.34
C ILE A 174 -7.17 -6.25 16.85
N GLY A 175 -7.00 -5.08 17.49
CA GLY A 175 -8.10 -4.22 17.91
C GLY A 175 -8.96 -3.78 16.72
N GLN A 176 -8.35 -3.23 15.68
CA GLN A 176 -9.06 -2.78 14.46
C GLN A 176 -9.82 -3.92 13.78
N LEU A 177 -9.19 -5.09 13.62
CA LEU A 177 -9.86 -6.27 13.05
C LEU A 177 -11.05 -6.69 13.91
N THR A 178 -10.93 -6.62 15.24
CA THR A 178 -12.05 -6.92 16.16
C THR A 178 -13.23 -5.98 15.93
N GLU A 179 -12.98 -4.68 15.78
CA GLU A 179 -14.02 -3.69 15.47
C GLU A 179 -14.64 -3.92 14.09
N TRP A 180 -13.84 -4.23 13.07
CA TRP A 180 -14.33 -4.39 11.69
C TRP A 180 -15.11 -5.68 11.49
N ILE A 181 -14.75 -6.75 12.20
CA ILE A 181 -15.55 -7.97 12.26
C ILE A 181 -16.86 -7.70 13.01
N GLY A 182 -16.82 -6.83 14.02
CA GLY A 182 -17.97 -6.38 14.79
C GLY A 182 -18.60 -7.48 15.65
N SER A 183 -19.68 -7.10 16.34
CA SER A 183 -20.58 -8.00 17.07
C SER A 183 -22.02 -7.67 16.67
N GLY A 184 -22.83 -8.64 16.29
CA GLY A 184 -24.21 -8.39 15.83
C GLY A 184 -24.29 -8.27 14.30
N ASP A 185 -24.62 -7.08 13.78
CA ASP A 185 -25.06 -6.72 12.41
C ASP A 185 -24.13 -7.11 11.23
N GLY A 186 -23.13 -7.98 11.46
CA GLY A 186 -22.30 -8.61 10.43
C GLY A 186 -20.96 -7.91 10.13
N GLY A 187 -20.65 -6.83 10.87
CA GLY A 187 -19.39 -6.09 10.74
C GLY A 187 -19.36 -5.15 9.54
N TRP A 188 -18.17 -4.63 9.23
CA TRP A 188 -17.98 -3.58 8.24
C TRP A 188 -18.44 -3.98 6.83
N PHE A 189 -18.13 -5.22 6.38
CA PHE A 189 -18.53 -5.68 5.05
C PHE A 189 -20.05 -5.85 4.94
N ALA A 190 -20.73 -6.34 5.99
CA ALA A 190 -22.18 -6.45 5.99
C ALA A 190 -22.86 -5.09 5.90
N VAL A 191 -22.37 -4.10 6.67
CA VAL A 191 -22.84 -2.72 6.60
C VAL A 191 -22.60 -2.13 5.21
N PHE A 192 -21.42 -2.35 4.64
CA PHE A 192 -21.06 -1.85 3.32
C PHE A 192 -22.00 -2.37 2.21
N VAL A 193 -22.34 -3.67 2.22
CA VAL A 193 -23.22 -4.25 1.18
C VAL A 193 -24.72 -4.01 1.41
N ALA A 194 -25.12 -3.41 2.53
CA ALA A 194 -26.52 -3.15 2.85
C ALA A 194 -27.22 -2.24 1.83
N ASP A 195 -26.46 -1.34 1.20
CA ASP A 195 -26.93 -0.44 0.14
C ASP A 195 -27.02 -1.11 -1.24
N GLY A 196 -26.66 -2.41 -1.33
CA GLY A 196 -26.72 -3.19 -2.56
C GLY A 196 -28.14 -3.39 -3.10
N PRO A 197 -28.29 -3.57 -4.43
CA PRO A 197 -29.59 -3.74 -5.06
C PRO A 197 -30.29 -5.00 -4.57
N GLN A 198 -31.61 -4.93 -4.44
CA GLN A 198 -32.42 -6.04 -3.91
C GLN A 198 -32.21 -7.37 -4.63
N ALA A 199 -31.97 -7.32 -5.94
CA ALA A 199 -31.71 -8.51 -6.76
C ALA A 199 -30.43 -9.26 -6.37
N LEU A 200 -29.43 -8.59 -5.79
CA LEU A 200 -28.13 -9.19 -5.42
C LEU A 200 -27.96 -9.35 -3.91
N ARG A 201 -28.98 -9.03 -3.10
CA ARG A 201 -28.85 -8.95 -1.63
C ARG A 201 -28.29 -10.23 -1.01
N ALA A 202 -28.80 -11.40 -1.41
CA ALA A 202 -28.34 -12.68 -0.88
C ALA A 202 -26.89 -12.98 -1.24
N GLU A 203 -26.52 -12.75 -2.51
CA GLU A 203 -25.15 -12.99 -2.99
C GLU A 203 -24.13 -12.05 -2.35
N LEU A 204 -24.48 -10.77 -2.21
CA LEU A 204 -23.64 -9.77 -1.56
C LEU A 204 -23.48 -10.04 -0.07
N ALA A 205 -24.56 -10.44 0.63
CA ALA A 205 -24.48 -10.81 2.04
C ALA A 205 -23.57 -12.03 2.25
N GLN A 206 -23.64 -13.03 1.36
CA GLN A 206 -22.74 -14.17 1.41
C GLN A 206 -21.28 -13.76 1.16
N ALA A 207 -21.00 -12.97 0.12
CA ALA A 207 -19.64 -12.52 -0.18
C ALA A 207 -19.06 -11.65 0.95
N ALA A 208 -19.88 -10.80 1.57
CA ALA A 208 -19.51 -10.03 2.75
C ALA A 208 -19.19 -10.92 3.95
N ALA A 209 -19.99 -11.97 4.20
CA ALA A 209 -19.74 -12.93 5.27
C ALA A 209 -18.43 -13.70 5.06
N GLU A 210 -18.13 -14.11 3.82
CA GLU A 210 -16.86 -14.76 3.45
C GLU A 210 -15.67 -13.82 3.70
N ALA A 211 -15.76 -12.56 3.29
CA ALA A 211 -14.74 -11.54 3.53
C ALA A 211 -14.51 -11.28 5.03
N THR A 212 -15.60 -11.15 5.81
CA THR A 212 -15.53 -11.04 7.28
C THR A 212 -14.90 -12.28 7.92
N GLY A 213 -15.19 -13.48 7.41
CA GLY A 213 -14.56 -14.73 7.84
C GLY A 213 -13.04 -14.73 7.64
N GLY A 214 -12.57 -14.20 6.50
CA GLY A 214 -11.13 -14.00 6.24
C GLY A 214 -10.47 -13.06 7.25
N LEU A 215 -11.12 -11.94 7.61
CA LEU A 215 -10.64 -11.04 8.66
C LEU A 215 -10.56 -11.74 10.02
N ALA A 216 -11.57 -12.55 10.37
CA ALA A 216 -11.60 -13.30 11.62
C ALA A 216 -10.46 -14.32 11.70
N ALA A 217 -10.23 -15.09 10.64
CA ALA A 217 -9.12 -16.04 10.57
C ALA A 217 -7.76 -15.35 10.74
N LEU A 218 -7.54 -14.22 10.07
CA LEU A 218 -6.31 -13.44 10.21
C LEU A 218 -6.15 -12.88 11.63
N ARG A 219 -7.20 -12.29 12.21
CA ARG A 219 -7.19 -11.76 13.58
C ARG A 219 -6.82 -12.84 14.59
N ASP A 220 -7.46 -14.00 14.50
CA ASP A 220 -7.27 -15.09 15.45
C ASP A 220 -5.84 -15.65 15.34
N TRP A 221 -5.32 -15.83 14.12
CA TRP A 221 -3.92 -16.18 13.91
C TRP A 221 -2.94 -15.12 14.44
N LEU A 222 -3.21 -13.83 14.20
CA LEU A 222 -2.39 -12.75 14.74
C LEU A 222 -2.35 -12.78 16.28
N ARG A 223 -3.49 -13.04 16.91
CA ARG A 223 -3.63 -13.10 18.37
C ARG A 223 -2.96 -14.33 18.98
N GLU A 224 -3.14 -15.50 18.36
CA GLU A 224 -2.79 -16.80 18.94
C GLU A 224 -1.39 -17.26 18.55
N VAL A 225 -0.89 -16.84 17.38
CA VAL A 225 0.39 -17.31 16.84
C VAL A 225 1.39 -16.15 16.72
N TYR A 226 1.03 -15.10 15.98
CA TYR A 226 2.00 -14.06 15.62
C TYR A 226 2.38 -13.16 16.79
N ALA A 227 1.41 -12.63 17.54
CA ALA A 227 1.65 -11.73 18.66
C ALA A 227 2.48 -12.39 19.78
N PRO A 228 2.25 -13.66 20.18
CA PRO A 228 3.16 -14.36 21.08
C PRO A 228 4.58 -14.48 20.52
N ALA A 229 4.74 -14.80 19.23
CA ALA A 229 6.04 -14.98 18.59
C ALA A 229 6.88 -13.68 18.54
N VAL A 230 6.24 -12.52 18.39
CA VAL A 230 6.95 -11.23 18.28
C VAL A 230 6.98 -10.43 19.58
N ARG A 231 6.37 -10.90 20.69
CA ARG A 231 6.23 -10.14 21.94
C ARG A 231 7.52 -9.52 22.48
N GLY A 232 8.66 -10.19 22.28
CA GLY A 232 9.98 -9.73 22.73
C GLY A 232 10.67 -8.74 21.79
N ALA A 233 10.09 -8.43 20.63
CA ALA A 233 10.68 -7.52 19.66
C ALA A 233 10.55 -6.05 20.11
N PRO A 234 11.49 -5.17 19.75
CA PRO A 234 11.36 -3.74 20.01
C PRO A 234 10.32 -3.09 19.09
N ASP A 235 9.58 -2.10 19.62
CA ASP A 235 8.76 -1.21 18.78
C ASP A 235 9.63 -0.26 17.92
N VAL A 236 10.85 0.05 18.38
CA VAL A 236 11.79 0.92 17.68
C VAL A 236 12.48 0.14 16.56
N VAL A 237 12.42 0.68 15.34
CA VAL A 237 12.88 0.01 14.13
C VAL A 237 14.41 0.03 13.92
N GLY A 238 15.12 0.90 14.64
CA GLY A 238 16.56 1.10 14.51
C GLY A 238 16.95 1.99 13.32
N ARG A 239 18.19 2.50 13.36
CA ARG A 239 18.69 3.52 12.42
C ARG A 239 18.67 3.06 10.96
N GLU A 240 19.13 1.85 10.68
CA GLU A 240 19.22 1.34 9.31
C GLU A 240 17.85 1.20 8.65
N ARG A 241 16.90 0.59 9.37
CA ARG A 241 15.53 0.43 8.88
C ARG A 241 14.85 1.78 8.71
N TYR A 242 15.03 2.69 9.67
CA TYR A 242 14.51 4.05 9.57
C TYR A 242 15.08 4.79 8.34
N ALA A 243 16.38 4.68 8.05
CA ALA A 243 17.00 5.30 6.89
C ALA A 243 16.40 4.81 5.57
N ARG A 244 16.13 3.49 5.44
CA ARG A 244 15.46 2.92 4.24
C ARG A 244 14.07 3.50 4.05
N PHE A 245 13.27 3.56 5.12
CA PHE A 245 11.94 4.17 5.07
C PHE A 245 11.99 5.68 4.79
N ALA A 246 12.92 6.42 5.40
CA ALA A 246 13.09 7.84 5.13
C ALA A 246 13.40 8.09 3.64
N ARG A 247 14.31 7.29 3.06
CA ARG A 247 14.61 7.33 1.62
C ARG A 247 13.39 7.01 0.76
N LEU A 248 12.64 5.97 1.13
CA LEU A 248 11.42 5.57 0.43
C LEU A 248 10.40 6.73 0.41
N TRP A 249 10.15 7.38 1.53
CA TRP A 249 9.10 8.40 1.63
C TRP A 249 9.53 9.77 1.12
N MET A 250 10.79 10.15 1.31
CA MET A 250 11.28 11.49 0.96
C MET A 250 11.88 11.56 -0.45
N GLY A 251 12.26 10.42 -1.04
CA GLY A 251 12.94 10.39 -2.33
C GLY A 251 14.35 10.99 -2.31
N ALA A 252 14.94 11.12 -1.12
CA ALA A 252 16.27 11.68 -0.88
C ALA A 252 17.01 10.96 0.25
N ASP A 253 18.34 10.95 0.16
CA ASP A 253 19.22 10.44 1.21
C ASP A 253 19.47 11.56 2.22
N LEU A 254 18.89 11.44 3.42
CA LEU A 254 18.92 12.47 4.47
C LEU A 254 19.99 12.18 5.52
N ASP A 255 20.65 13.24 6.01
CA ASP A 255 21.31 13.16 7.31
C ASP A 255 20.23 13.18 8.41
N LEU A 256 20.00 12.01 9.02
CA LEU A 256 18.97 11.84 10.03
C LEU A 256 19.24 12.63 11.31
N ALA A 257 20.51 12.88 11.65
CA ALA A 257 20.87 13.63 12.85
C ALA A 257 20.65 15.13 12.61
N GLU A 258 21.05 15.63 11.44
CA GLU A 258 20.76 17.00 11.02
C GLU A 258 19.25 17.24 10.95
N ALA A 259 18.50 16.37 10.27
CA ALA A 259 17.04 16.51 10.13
C ALA A 259 16.33 16.52 11.50
N TYR A 260 16.81 15.72 12.46
CA TYR A 260 16.29 15.71 13.82
C TYR A 260 16.59 17.02 14.56
N ALA A 261 17.82 17.53 14.47
CA ALA A 261 18.22 18.79 15.09
C ALA A 261 17.43 19.97 14.50
N TYR A 262 17.25 19.99 13.18
CA TYR A 262 16.44 20.97 12.46
C TYR A 262 14.98 20.93 12.92
N GLY A 263 14.38 19.74 13.04
CA GLY A 263 13.00 19.61 13.53
C GLY A 263 12.79 20.24 14.92
N TRP A 264 13.77 20.11 15.82
CA TRP A 264 13.71 20.76 17.14
C TRP A 264 13.92 22.27 17.08
N SER A 265 14.79 22.78 16.20
CA SER A 265 14.94 24.22 16.04
C SER A 265 13.64 24.85 15.54
N GLU A 266 13.01 24.24 14.53
CA GLU A 266 11.72 24.70 14.00
C GLU A 266 10.61 24.62 15.04
N PHE A 267 10.55 23.55 15.84
CA PHE A 267 9.57 23.43 16.93
C PHE A 267 9.68 24.58 17.94
N HIS A 268 10.90 24.88 18.39
CA HIS A 268 11.12 25.94 19.37
C HIS A 268 10.83 27.33 18.80
N GLN A 269 11.19 27.57 17.54
CA GLN A 269 10.89 28.81 16.85
C GLN A 269 9.37 29.01 16.71
N LEU A 270 8.66 28.01 16.17
CA LEU A 270 7.21 28.07 16.00
C LEU A 270 6.47 28.24 17.33
N LEU A 271 6.92 27.58 18.40
CA LEU A 271 6.33 27.76 19.72
C LEU A 271 6.53 29.19 20.25
N ALA A 272 7.69 29.80 20.01
CA ALA A 272 7.94 31.18 20.38
C ALA A 272 7.03 32.14 19.59
N ASP A 273 6.92 31.94 18.28
CA ASP A 273 6.06 32.73 17.41
C ASP A 273 4.58 32.61 17.82
N MET A 274 4.11 31.39 18.12
CA MET A 274 2.74 31.15 18.60
C MET A 274 2.45 31.89 19.92
N ARG A 275 3.40 31.93 20.84
CA ARG A 275 3.25 32.66 22.11
C ARG A 275 3.19 34.17 21.88
N ALA A 276 4.08 34.70 21.04
CA ALA A 276 4.08 36.12 20.70
C ALA A 276 2.76 36.55 20.06
N GLU A 277 2.22 35.75 19.14
CA GLU A 277 0.92 36.03 18.52
C GLU A 277 -0.25 35.88 19.50
N ALA A 278 -0.22 34.89 20.40
CA ALA A 278 -1.23 34.75 21.45
C ALA A 278 -1.26 35.98 22.39
N ASP A 279 -0.09 36.50 22.78
CA ASP A 279 0.03 37.70 23.61
C ASP A 279 -0.53 38.95 22.91
N ARG A 280 -0.44 39.03 21.58
CA ARG A 280 -1.05 40.14 20.80
C ARG A 280 -2.57 40.05 20.76
N VAL A 281 -3.13 38.85 20.83
CA VAL A 281 -4.59 38.63 20.82
C VAL A 281 -5.20 38.92 22.19
N LEU A 282 -4.64 38.33 23.25
CA LEU A 282 -5.10 38.55 24.62
C LEU A 282 -3.92 38.52 25.60
N PRO A 283 -3.37 39.69 25.97
CA PRO A 283 -2.22 39.76 26.87
C PRO A 283 -2.50 39.09 28.22
N GLY A 284 -1.60 38.21 28.65
CA GLY A 284 -1.62 37.61 29.99
C GLY A 284 -2.66 36.50 30.20
N ALA A 285 -3.29 36.00 29.13
CA ALA A 285 -4.11 34.80 29.21
C ALA A 285 -3.23 33.57 29.47
N ALA A 286 -3.53 32.83 30.54
CA ALA A 286 -2.86 31.55 30.80
C ALA A 286 -3.43 30.46 29.86
N THR A 287 -2.55 29.60 29.35
CA THR A 287 -2.90 28.36 28.64
C THR A 287 -3.31 27.26 29.60
#